data_AF-A0A966XYI5-F1
#
_entry.id   AF-A0A966XYI5-F1
#
_cell.length_a   1.000
_cell.length_b   1.000
_cell.length_c   1.000
_cell.angle_alpha   90.00
_cell.angle_beta   90.00
_cell.angle_gamma   90.00
#
_symmetry.space_group_name_H-M   'P 1'
#
loop_
_entity.id
_entity.type
_entity.pdbx_description
1 polymer ?
#
loop_
_entity_poly.entity_id
_entity_poly.type
_entity_poly.pdbx_seq_one_letter_code
_entity_poly.pdbx_strand_id
1 'polypeptide(L)'
;MEVLLGNSPKGERDWESALQRLLAHFDSQTATLHRLNGETQTLHLLAQFGLPPQMLDVIQTIPVGKGIAGQVAALGKPVALCNLQTDASGAARPGAKQAGVGGALCVPVRAGATIVGTLGIGTMRPHEYTAAESGALEEAGCFIGRFLGS
;
A
#
# COMPACT_ATOMS: atom_id res chain seq x y z
N MET A 1 2.32 -15.74 18.60
CA MET A 1 2.14 -14.38 18.05
C MET A 1 3.40 -13.53 18.29
N GLU A 2 4.59 -14.14 18.13
CA GLU A 2 5.88 -13.54 18.49
C GLU A 2 6.96 -13.85 17.42
N VAL A 3 6.55 -14.39 16.28
CA VAL A 3 7.42 -14.88 15.19
C VAL A 3 7.34 -13.94 13.98
N LEU A 4 7.33 -12.62 14.24
CA LEU A 4 7.21 -11.60 13.20
C LEU A 4 8.45 -10.72 13.04
N LEU A 5 9.43 -10.82 13.93
CA LEU A 5 10.63 -9.99 13.86
C LEU A 5 11.83 -10.90 13.60
N GLY A 6 12.07 -11.15 12.30
CA GLY A 6 13.34 -11.65 11.81
C GLY A 6 14.47 -10.70 12.22
N ASN A 7 15.62 -11.27 12.50
CA ASN A 7 16.76 -10.65 13.14
C ASN A 7 17.50 -9.69 12.17
N SER A 8 16.97 -8.47 12.00
CA SER A 8 17.61 -7.40 11.23
C SER A 8 18.56 -6.56 12.09
N PRO A 9 19.71 -6.12 11.55
CA PRO A 9 20.69 -5.34 12.31
C PRO A 9 20.11 -3.99 12.75
N LYS A 10 20.02 -3.80 14.08
CA LYS A 10 19.72 -2.57 14.85
C LYS A 10 18.75 -1.56 14.20
N GLY A 11 17.47 -1.68 14.55
CA GLY A 11 16.54 -0.54 14.63
C GLY A 11 15.68 -0.27 13.39
N GLU A 12 16.03 -0.80 12.23
CA GLU A 12 15.14 -0.78 11.06
C GLU A 12 14.17 -1.96 11.12
N ARG A 13 12.88 -1.65 11.06
CA ARG A 13 11.85 -2.67 10.94
C ARG A 13 11.90 -3.23 9.52
N ASP A 14 11.92 -4.54 9.42
CA ASP A 14 11.92 -5.25 8.14
C ASP A 14 10.53 -5.21 7.50
N TRP A 15 10.24 -4.10 6.83
CA TRP A 15 8.98 -3.89 6.13
C TRP A 15 8.85 -4.80 4.91
N GLU A 16 9.95 -5.16 4.25
CA GLU A 16 9.92 -6.05 3.08
C GLU A 16 9.44 -7.44 3.47
N SER A 17 9.97 -8.03 4.55
CA SER A 17 9.48 -9.31 5.08
C SER A 17 8.01 -9.24 5.52
N ALA A 18 7.58 -8.11 6.09
CA ALA A 18 6.18 -7.92 6.46
C ALA A 18 5.27 -7.90 5.22
N LEU A 19 5.68 -7.20 4.15
CA LEU A 19 4.95 -7.18 2.89
C LEU A 19 4.90 -8.55 2.22
N GLN A 20 5.99 -9.32 2.22
CA GLN A 20 6.01 -10.68 1.66
C GLN A 20 5.00 -11.62 2.35
N ARG A 21 4.91 -11.55 3.69
CA ARG A 21 3.92 -12.33 4.45
C ARG A 21 2.49 -11.93 4.12
N LEU A 22 2.28 -10.63 3.93
CA LEU A 22 0.99 -10.08 3.53
C LEU A 22 0.60 -10.56 2.12
N LEU A 23 1.53 -10.51 1.15
CA LEU A 23 1.29 -11.01 -0.20
C LEU A 23 0.89 -12.48 -0.22
N ALA A 24 1.55 -13.32 0.58
CA ALA A 24 1.20 -14.73 0.70
C ALA A 24 -0.22 -14.95 1.27
N HIS A 25 -0.69 -14.07 2.16
CA HIS A 25 -2.04 -14.14 2.73
C HIS A 25 -3.13 -13.74 1.73
N PHE A 26 -2.85 -12.73 0.88
CA PHE A 26 -3.80 -12.16 -0.08
C PHE A 26 -3.68 -12.72 -1.50
N ASP A 27 -2.84 -13.74 -1.75
CA ASP A 27 -2.51 -14.25 -3.09
C ASP A 27 -2.16 -13.13 -4.11
N SER A 28 -1.48 -12.10 -3.60
CA SER A 28 -1.14 -10.89 -4.36
C SER A 28 0.32 -10.95 -4.84
N GLN A 29 0.63 -10.21 -5.90
CA GLN A 29 1.98 -10.20 -6.49
C GLN A 29 2.79 -8.96 -6.12
N THR A 30 2.11 -7.85 -5.83
CA THR A 30 2.77 -6.58 -5.53
C THR A 30 2.24 -5.96 -4.25
N ALA A 31 3.12 -5.32 -3.49
CA ALA A 31 2.74 -4.59 -2.29
C ALA A 31 3.58 -3.32 -2.12
N THR A 32 3.01 -2.31 -1.49
CA THR A 32 3.71 -1.07 -1.14
C THR A 32 3.29 -0.58 0.23
N LEU A 33 4.26 -0.08 1.00
CA LEU A 33 4.02 0.67 2.23
C LEU A 33 4.58 2.08 2.07
N HIS A 34 3.74 3.08 2.29
CA HIS A 34 4.14 4.49 2.29
C HIS A 34 3.89 5.14 3.64
N ARG A 35 4.77 6.06 4.03
CA ARG A 35 4.61 6.95 5.17
C ARG A 35 4.13 8.32 4.70
N LEU A 36 3.15 8.89 5.38
CA LEU A 36 2.67 10.24 5.15
C LEU A 36 3.59 11.26 5.84
N ASN A 37 4.06 12.24 5.08
CA ASN A 37 4.61 13.49 5.60
C ASN A 37 3.47 14.52 5.67
N GLY A 38 3.10 14.89 6.90
CA GLY A 38 2.00 15.83 7.16
C GLY A 38 2.30 17.27 6.76
N GLU A 39 3.57 17.68 6.75
CA GLU A 39 3.99 19.04 6.40
C GLU A 39 3.94 19.26 4.88
N THR A 40 4.51 18.32 4.13
CA THR A 40 4.60 18.42 2.66
C THR A 40 3.39 17.84 1.94
N GLN A 41 2.48 17.17 2.66
CA GLN A 41 1.32 16.45 2.10
C GLN A 41 1.75 15.44 1.01
N THR A 42 2.79 14.66 1.32
CA THR A 42 3.34 13.63 0.42
C THR A 42 3.51 12.29 1.13
N LEU A 43 3.24 11.21 0.40
CA LEU A 43 3.53 9.83 0.78
C LEU A 43 4.92 9.46 0.29
N HIS A 44 5.77 8.93 1.16
CA HIS A 44 7.11 8.46 0.85
C HIS A 44 7.18 6.94 0.98
N LEU A 45 7.75 6.28 -0.03
CA LEU A 45 7.88 4.83 -0.05
C LEU A 45 8.83 4.37 1.07
N LEU A 46 8.36 3.44 1.91
CA LEU A 46 9.18 2.77 2.92
C LEU A 46 9.63 1.39 2.46
N ALA A 47 8.74 0.65 1.80
CA ALA A 47 9.03 -0.67 1.25
C ALA A 47 8.09 -1.01 0.10
N GLN A 48 8.56 -1.86 -0.79
CA GLN A 48 7.76 -2.44 -1.87
C GLN A 48 8.16 -3.88 -2.12
N PHE A 49 7.28 -4.64 -2.74
CA PHE A 49 7.62 -5.93 -3.31
C PHE A 49 6.93 -6.12 -4.67
N GLY A 50 7.62 -6.78 -5.59
CA GLY A 50 7.06 -7.25 -6.86
C GLY A 50 6.81 -6.17 -7.91
N LEU A 51 7.15 -4.90 -7.66
CA LEU A 51 6.98 -3.84 -8.66
C LEU A 51 8.16 -3.78 -9.64
N PRO A 52 7.91 -3.49 -10.93
CA PRO A 52 8.98 -3.34 -11.90
C PRO A 52 9.79 -2.06 -11.62
N PRO A 53 11.11 -2.02 -11.91
CA PRO A 53 11.97 -0.88 -11.59
C PRO A 53 11.48 0.47 -12.13
N GLN A 54 10.87 0.48 -13.31
CA GLN A 54 10.29 1.66 -13.96
C GLN A 54 9.15 2.33 -13.16
N MET A 55 8.54 1.63 -12.20
CA MET A 55 7.52 2.21 -11.33
C MET A 55 8.11 2.91 -10.11
N LEU A 56 9.34 2.59 -9.71
CA LEU A 56 9.91 3.05 -8.44
C LEU A 56 9.94 4.57 -8.37
N ASP A 57 10.38 5.25 -9.43
CA ASP A 57 10.39 6.72 -9.49
C ASP A 57 8.99 7.33 -9.36
N VAL A 58 7.97 6.63 -9.88
CA VAL A 58 6.58 7.09 -9.85
C VAL A 58 5.96 6.94 -8.46
N ILE A 59 6.39 5.92 -7.69
CA ILE A 59 5.81 5.62 -6.38
C ILE A 59 6.68 6.06 -5.20
N GLN A 60 7.92 6.49 -5.46
CA GLN A 60 8.85 6.93 -4.43
C GLN A 60 8.27 8.08 -3.60
N THR A 61 7.61 9.04 -4.27
CA THR A 61 6.90 10.15 -3.64
C THR A 61 5.57 10.39 -4.35
N ILE A 62 4.47 10.37 -3.59
CA ILE A 62 3.10 10.54 -4.12
C ILE A 62 2.41 11.68 -3.37
N PRO A 63 1.99 12.76 -4.03
CA PRO A 63 1.19 13.79 -3.38
C PRO A 63 -0.16 13.25 -2.92
N VAL A 64 -0.65 13.74 -1.78
CA VAL A 64 -2.00 13.47 -1.31
C VAL A 64 -3.02 13.85 -2.39
N GLY A 65 -4.04 13.01 -2.57
CA GLY A 65 -5.06 13.12 -3.62
C GLY A 65 -4.63 12.65 -5.01
N LYS A 66 -3.37 12.21 -5.22
CA LYS A 66 -2.91 11.71 -6.52
C LYS A 66 -2.68 10.20 -6.52
N GLY A 67 -3.21 9.52 -7.53
CA GLY A 67 -3.12 8.07 -7.61
C GLY A 67 -3.97 7.38 -6.52
N ILE A 68 -3.98 6.05 -6.50
CA ILE A 68 -4.72 5.26 -5.50
C ILE A 68 -4.25 5.61 -4.07
N ALA A 69 -2.95 5.52 -3.80
CA ALA A 69 -2.40 5.77 -2.47
C ALA A 69 -2.67 7.21 -2.00
N GLY A 70 -2.47 8.21 -2.87
CA GLY A 70 -2.78 9.60 -2.52
C GLY A 70 -4.27 9.82 -2.24
N GLN A 71 -5.17 9.17 -3.00
CA GLN A 71 -6.61 9.24 -2.73
C GLN A 71 -6.98 8.60 -1.39
N VAL A 72 -6.41 7.45 -1.06
CA VAL A 72 -6.62 6.81 0.25
C VAL A 72 -6.15 7.72 1.39
N ALA A 73 -5.00 8.38 1.24
CA ALA A 73 -4.51 9.34 2.22
C ALA A 73 -5.44 10.56 2.36
N ALA A 74 -6.05 11.04 1.26
CA ALA A 74 -6.97 12.17 1.26
C ALA A 74 -8.35 11.82 1.85
N LEU A 75 -8.88 10.65 1.50
CA LEU A 75 -10.24 10.22 1.87
C LEU A 75 -10.29 9.52 3.23
N GLY A 76 -9.18 8.90 3.64
CA GLY A 76 -9.10 8.07 4.83
C GLY A 76 -9.91 6.78 4.75
N LYS A 77 -10.20 6.29 3.54
CA LYS A 77 -11.00 5.09 3.29
C LYS A 77 -10.29 4.18 2.30
N PRO A 78 -10.55 2.86 2.35
CA PRO A 78 -10.05 1.94 1.33
C PRO A 78 -10.46 2.35 -0.08
N VAL A 79 -9.57 2.12 -1.04
CA VAL A 79 -9.84 2.25 -2.47
C VAL A 79 -9.43 0.94 -3.13
N ALA A 80 -10.39 0.32 -3.82
CA ALA A 80 -10.18 -0.89 -4.60
C ALA A 80 -10.47 -0.61 -6.08
N LEU A 81 -9.67 -1.20 -6.97
CA LEU A 81 -9.85 -1.18 -8.42
C LEU A 81 -9.80 -2.61 -8.93
N CYS A 82 -10.84 -3.02 -9.67
CA CYS A 82 -10.95 -4.37 -10.22
C CYS A 82 -10.01 -4.59 -11.43
N ASN A 83 -9.90 -3.57 -12.29
CA ASN A 83 -8.97 -3.56 -13.41
C ASN A 83 -8.37 -2.16 -13.60
N LEU A 84 -7.08 -2.03 -13.26
CA LEU A 84 -6.30 -0.81 -13.34
C LEU A 84 -6.13 -0.28 -14.77
N GLN A 85 -6.14 -1.16 -15.77
CA GLN A 85 -6.02 -0.77 -17.18
C GLN A 85 -7.29 -0.05 -17.66
N THR A 86 -8.45 -0.54 -17.24
CA THR A 86 -9.76 0.00 -17.62
C THR A 86 -10.30 1.06 -16.67
N ASP A 87 -9.55 1.43 -15.62
CA ASP A 87 -9.97 2.47 -14.68
C ASP A 87 -10.18 3.81 -15.39
N ALA A 88 -11.44 4.26 -15.38
CA ALA A 88 -11.88 5.55 -15.90
C ALA A 88 -12.01 6.61 -14.79
N SER A 89 -11.85 6.23 -13.50
CA SER A 89 -11.96 7.18 -12.38
C SER A 89 -10.78 8.14 -12.29
N GLY A 90 -9.68 7.85 -13.00
CA GLY A 90 -8.44 8.64 -12.95
C GLY A 90 -7.62 8.40 -11.67
N ALA A 91 -8.00 7.39 -10.87
CA ALA A 91 -7.22 6.97 -9.70
C ALA A 91 -5.92 6.25 -10.08
N ALA A 92 -5.86 5.65 -11.27
CA ALA A 92 -4.66 5.01 -11.80
C ALA A 92 -3.68 6.03 -12.42
N ARG A 93 -2.40 6.01 -11.99
CA ARG A 93 -1.33 6.73 -12.71
C ARG A 93 -0.96 6.01 -14.02
N PRO A 94 -0.55 6.71 -15.09
CA PRO A 94 -0.16 6.08 -16.37
C PRO A 94 0.89 4.96 -16.23
N GLY A 95 1.91 5.15 -15.38
CA GLY A 95 2.94 4.14 -15.13
C GLY A 95 2.41 2.87 -14.44
N ALA A 96 1.32 2.96 -13.66
CA ALA A 96 0.68 1.80 -13.05
C ALA A 96 -0.07 0.95 -14.08
N LYS A 97 -0.65 1.56 -15.12
CA LYS A 97 -1.31 0.82 -16.22
C LYS A 97 -0.31 -0.02 -17.02
N GLN A 98 0.93 0.44 -17.14
CA GLN A 98 2.00 -0.23 -17.88
C GLN A 98 2.61 -1.43 -17.14
N ALA A 99 2.46 -1.51 -15.82
CA ALA A 99 3.05 -2.56 -15.01
C ALA A 99 2.25 -3.87 -14.97
N GLY A 100 1.15 -3.95 -15.73
CA GLY A 100 0.35 -5.18 -15.84
C GLY A 100 -0.44 -5.54 -14.58
N VAL A 101 -0.57 -4.63 -13.62
CA VAL A 101 -1.42 -4.84 -12.45
C VAL A 101 -2.88 -4.85 -12.93
N GLY A 102 -3.57 -5.96 -12.68
CA GLY A 102 -5.00 -6.15 -12.90
C GLY A 102 -5.80 -5.50 -11.78
N GLY A 103 -5.91 -6.15 -10.62
CA GLY A 103 -6.60 -5.61 -9.45
C GLY A 103 -5.67 -4.91 -8.47
N ALA A 104 -6.15 -3.87 -7.78
CA ALA A 104 -5.42 -3.24 -6.68
C ALA A 104 -6.35 -2.85 -5.53
N LEU A 105 -5.84 -2.99 -4.30
CA LEU A 105 -6.50 -2.54 -3.07
C LEU A 105 -5.50 -1.73 -2.27
N CYS A 106 -5.91 -0.56 -1.79
CA CYS A 106 -5.11 0.27 -0.91
C CYS A 106 -5.94 0.78 0.25
N VAL A 107 -5.35 0.79 1.44
CA VAL A 107 -6.01 1.14 2.71
C VAL A 107 -5.18 2.16 3.50
N PRO A 108 -5.83 2.97 4.35
CA PRO A 108 -5.11 3.89 5.22
C PRO A 108 -4.33 3.10 6.28
N VAL A 109 -3.11 3.55 6.58
CA VAL A 109 -2.32 3.06 7.72
C VAL A 109 -2.54 4.03 8.86
N ARG A 110 -3.03 3.51 10.00
CA ARG A 110 -3.53 4.34 11.10
C ARG A 110 -2.76 4.14 12.40
N ALA A 111 -2.34 5.24 13.00
CA ALA A 111 -1.87 5.31 14.39
C ALA A 111 -3.01 5.91 15.24
N GLY A 112 -3.82 5.06 15.84
CA GLY A 112 -5.07 5.48 16.47
C GLY A 112 -6.03 6.08 15.44
N ALA A 113 -6.49 7.32 15.66
CA ALA A 113 -7.36 8.03 14.73
C ALA A 113 -6.60 8.66 13.54
N THR A 114 -5.28 8.80 13.64
CA THR A 114 -4.45 9.54 12.69
C THR A 114 -3.99 8.65 11.54
N ILE A 115 -4.13 9.13 10.31
CA ILE A 115 -3.53 8.48 9.14
C ILE A 115 -2.06 8.85 9.10
N VAL A 116 -1.19 7.84 9.10
CA VAL A 116 0.27 7.99 9.08
C VAL A 116 0.90 7.44 7.79
N GLY A 117 0.08 6.95 6.87
CA GLY A 117 0.55 6.35 5.62
C GLY A 117 -0.53 5.57 4.88
N THR A 118 -0.09 4.75 3.93
CA THR A 118 -0.96 3.87 3.14
C THR A 118 -0.30 2.54 2.88
N LEU A 119 -1.10 1.48 2.82
CA LEU A 119 -0.70 0.12 2.50
C LEU A 119 -1.46 -0.33 1.26
N GLY A 120 -0.75 -0.81 0.25
CA GLY A 120 -1.34 -1.23 -1.02
C GLY A 120 -0.90 -2.65 -1.39
N ILE A 121 -1.81 -3.38 -2.03
CA ILE A 121 -1.55 -4.66 -2.70
C ILE A 121 -2.10 -4.65 -4.12
N GLY A 122 -1.51 -5.48 -4.97
CA GLY A 122 -1.94 -5.65 -6.36
C GLY A 122 -1.76 -7.06 -6.89
N THR A 123 -2.65 -7.44 -7.80
CA THR A 123 -2.65 -8.69 -8.55
C THR A 123 -2.34 -8.40 -10.02
N MET A 124 -1.77 -9.35 -10.75
CA MET A 124 -1.62 -9.25 -12.22
C MET A 124 -2.92 -9.58 -12.98
N ARG A 125 -3.85 -10.26 -12.30
CA ARG A 125 -5.17 -10.63 -12.80
C ARG A 125 -6.20 -9.60 -12.33
N PRO A 126 -7.30 -9.36 -13.08
CA PRO A 126 -8.45 -8.66 -12.51
C PRO A 126 -8.89 -9.33 -11.21
N HIS A 127 -9.16 -8.54 -10.19
CA HIS A 127 -9.60 -9.06 -8.89
C HIS A 127 -10.55 -8.08 -8.23
N GLU A 128 -11.72 -8.59 -7.85
CA GLU A 128 -12.71 -7.84 -7.10
C GLU A 128 -12.52 -8.13 -5.61
N TYR A 129 -11.90 -7.18 -4.91
CA TYR A 129 -11.65 -7.32 -3.47
C TYR A 129 -12.96 -7.22 -2.69
N THR A 130 -13.21 -8.23 -1.87
CA THR A 130 -14.36 -8.29 -0.97
C THR A 130 -14.21 -7.33 0.22
N ALA A 131 -15.31 -7.07 0.93
CA ALA A 131 -15.28 -6.33 2.18
C ALA A 131 -14.42 -7.02 3.25
N ALA A 132 -14.37 -8.36 3.25
CA ALA A 132 -13.54 -9.13 4.17
C ALA A 132 -12.04 -8.94 3.89
N GLU A 133 -11.62 -8.99 2.62
CA GLU A 133 -10.23 -8.71 2.22
C GLU A 133 -9.85 -7.26 2.53
N SER A 134 -10.75 -6.32 2.25
CA SER A 134 -10.54 -4.90 2.58
C SER A 134 -10.34 -4.70 4.08
N GLY A 135 -11.21 -5.31 4.91
CA GLY A 135 -11.10 -5.26 6.37
C GLY A 135 -9.82 -5.90 6.90
N ALA A 136 -9.44 -7.07 6.37
CA ALA A 136 -8.19 -7.73 6.76
C ALA A 136 -6.96 -6.86 6.42
N LEU A 137 -6.97 -6.16 5.29
CA LEU A 137 -5.87 -5.27 4.92
C LEU A 137 -5.86 -4.02 5.81
N GLU A 138 -7.02 -3.47 6.16
CA GLU A 138 -7.14 -2.37 7.12
C GLU A 138 -6.62 -2.74 8.51
N GLU A 139 -6.89 -3.96 8.99
CA GLU A 139 -6.33 -4.48 10.24
C GLU A 139 -4.80 -4.54 10.19
N ALA A 140 -4.23 -5.03 9.08
CA ALA A 140 -2.79 -5.00 8.86
C ALA A 140 -2.24 -3.56 8.85
N GLY A 141 -2.94 -2.64 8.19
CA GLY A 141 -2.61 -1.21 8.20
C GLY A 141 -2.64 -0.59 9.60
N CYS A 142 -3.61 -0.97 10.45
CA CYS A 142 -3.66 -0.51 11.84
C CYS A 142 -2.53 -1.12 12.69
N PHE A 143 -2.17 -2.38 12.45
CA PHE A 143 -1.05 -3.02 13.13
C PHE A 143 0.29 -2.33 12.79
N ILE A 144 0.55 -2.10 11.49
CA ILE A 144 1.74 -1.40 11.01
C ILE A 144 1.76 0.06 11.53
N GLY A 145 0.62 0.73 11.59
CA GLY A 145 0.52 2.11 12.04
C GLY A 145 1.00 2.36 13.48
N ARG A 146 0.93 1.36 14.37
CA ARG A 146 1.48 1.42 15.75
C ARG A 146 2.98 1.70 15.79
N PHE A 147 3.67 1.36 14.71
CA PHE A 147 5.12 1.48 14.56
C PHE A 147 5.53 2.68 13.70
N LEU A 148 4.60 3.24 12.92
CA LEU A 148 4.85 4.40 12.07
C LEU A 148 4.51 5.71 12.78
N GLY A 149 3.55 5.70 13.71
CA GLY A 149 3.17 6.88 14.49
C GLY A 149 4.07 7.20 15.69
N SER A 150 5.11 6.42 15.93
CA SER A 150 6.12 6.62 17.00
C SER A 150 7.31 7.44 16.54
#